data_AF-A0A2V3PVC1-F1
#
_entry.id   AF-A0A2V3PVC1-F1
#
_cell.length_a   1.000
_cell.length_b   1.000
_cell.length_c   1.000
_cell.angle_alpha   90.00
_cell.angle_beta   90.00
_cell.angle_gamma   90.00
#
_symmetry.space_group_name_H-M   'P 1'
#
loop_
_entity.id
_entity.type
_entity.pdbx_description
1 polymer ?
#
loop_
_entity_poly.entity_id
_entity_poly.type
_entity_poly.pdbx_seq_one_letter_code
_entity_poly.pdbx_strand_id
1 'polypeptide(L)'
;MEYCIFSFAADIEQVKKVFDSHDSLLFDQIQDNDVFKNYASQDLENQVSTKEALRQIIHGEPYKKHSAHAYWYALISIFAFLGQQLPYNQDIELDNETEMIDSYLRSDFGIETTVAEVLLNNFPDLGLPDVATFPLAGAISPLQISLLSDELQNVILTNSQIDLLWQTQKEKDETKAFVYNSIKGFKENIDFCNENNLSLISFCH
;
A
#
# COMPACT_ATOMS: atom_id res chain seq x y z
N MET A 1 -9.76 13.54 9.25
CA MET A 1 -9.41 12.75 8.05
C MET A 1 -8.60 11.62 8.61
N GLU A 2 -9.17 10.43 8.56
CA GLU A 2 -8.49 9.19 8.95
C GLU A 2 -7.53 8.87 7.80
N TYR A 3 -6.26 8.62 8.13
CA TYR A 3 -5.23 8.30 7.15
C TYR A 3 -5.25 6.79 6.93
N CYS A 4 -5.37 6.38 5.66
CA CYS A 4 -5.61 4.99 5.32
C CYS A 4 -4.43 4.42 4.56
N ILE A 5 -3.98 3.23 4.96
CA ILE A 5 -2.94 2.46 4.28
C ILE A 5 -3.59 1.53 3.27
N PHE A 6 -3.18 1.66 2.01
CA PHE A 6 -3.61 0.79 0.91
C PHE A 6 -2.37 0.24 0.21
N SER A 7 -2.52 -0.92 -0.45
CA SER A 7 -1.36 -1.65 -0.97
C SER A 7 -1.58 -2.27 -2.35
N PHE A 8 -0.47 -2.54 -3.03
CA PHE A 8 -0.39 -3.29 -4.28
C PHE A 8 0.65 -4.39 -4.17
N ALA A 9 0.42 -5.52 -4.85
CA ALA A 9 1.48 -6.49 -5.12
C ALA A 9 2.18 -6.09 -6.43
N ALA A 10 3.49 -5.83 -6.41
CA ALA A 10 4.17 -5.35 -7.62
C ALA A 10 5.64 -5.79 -7.71
N ASP A 11 6.14 -5.87 -8.95
CA ASP A 11 7.57 -5.96 -9.22
C ASP A 11 8.15 -4.54 -9.27
N ILE A 12 8.93 -4.17 -8.25
CA ILE A 12 9.60 -2.88 -8.16
C ILE A 12 10.55 -2.66 -9.34
N GLU A 13 11.21 -3.71 -9.84
CA GLU A 13 12.13 -3.59 -10.97
C GLU A 13 11.38 -3.30 -12.28
N GLN A 14 10.12 -3.74 -12.40
CA GLN A 14 9.26 -3.33 -13.50
C GLN A 14 8.86 -1.85 -13.41
N VAL A 15 8.56 -1.37 -12.20
CA VAL A 15 8.22 0.04 -11.98
C VAL A 15 9.41 0.96 -12.24
N LYS A 16 10.62 0.57 -11.83
CA LYS A 16 11.85 1.33 -12.14
C LYS A 16 12.06 1.52 -13.64
N LYS A 17 11.65 0.57 -14.48
CA LYS A 17 11.75 0.68 -15.94
C LYS A 17 10.85 1.75 -16.55
N VAL A 18 9.87 2.28 -15.81
CA VAL A 18 9.00 3.37 -16.27
C VAL A 18 9.76 4.70 -16.31
N PHE A 19 10.66 4.91 -15.35
CA PHE A 19 11.43 6.13 -15.21
C PHE A 19 12.36 6.29 -16.41
N ASP A 20 12.30 7.45 -17.07
CA ASP A 20 13.09 7.77 -18.27
C ASP A 20 12.86 6.83 -19.48
N SER A 21 11.76 6.06 -19.48
CA SER A 21 11.43 5.11 -20.56
C SER A 21 11.05 5.77 -21.89
N HIS A 22 10.59 7.02 -21.86
CA HIS A 22 10.01 7.74 -23.01
C HIS A 22 8.83 7.00 -23.67
N ASP A 23 8.16 6.09 -22.95
CA ASP A 23 7.06 5.31 -23.47
C ASP A 23 5.76 6.12 -23.47
N SER A 24 5.43 6.66 -24.65
CA SER A 24 4.20 7.45 -24.84
C SER A 24 2.93 6.61 -24.74
N LEU A 25 2.98 5.31 -25.10
CA LEU A 25 1.81 4.44 -24.98
C LEU A 25 1.51 4.18 -23.51
N LEU A 26 2.56 3.90 -22.72
CA LEU A 26 2.43 3.73 -21.28
C LEU A 26 1.89 5.00 -20.61
N PHE A 27 2.35 6.18 -21.02
CA PHE A 27 1.83 7.45 -20.54
C PHE A 27 0.32 7.57 -20.75
N ASP A 28 -0.20 7.22 -21.94
CA ASP A 28 -1.63 7.27 -22.24
C ASP A 28 -2.41 6.21 -21.45
N GLN A 29 -1.90 4.97 -21.37
CA GLN A 29 -2.57 3.88 -20.67
C GLN A 29 -2.73 4.12 -19.15
N ILE A 30 -1.72 4.71 -18.50
CA ILE A 30 -1.81 5.05 -17.07
C ILE A 30 -2.89 6.10 -16.83
N GLN A 31 -3.06 7.07 -17.74
CA GLN A 31 -4.07 8.12 -17.61
C GLN A 31 -5.52 7.59 -17.71
N ASP A 32 -5.71 6.46 -18.37
CA ASP A 32 -7.03 5.84 -18.52
C ASP A 32 -7.49 5.10 -17.24
N ASN A 33 -6.59 4.85 -16.29
CA ASN A 33 -6.89 4.18 -15.03
C ASN A 33 -7.72 5.08 -14.08
N ASP A 34 -8.68 4.50 -13.36
CA ASP A 34 -9.54 5.23 -12.43
C ASP A 34 -8.78 5.84 -11.25
N VAL A 35 -7.71 5.19 -10.78
CA VAL A 35 -6.83 5.72 -9.73
C VAL A 35 -6.16 7.02 -10.19
N PHE A 36 -5.67 7.05 -11.43
CA PHE A 36 -5.07 8.26 -12.01
C PHE A 36 -6.11 9.39 -12.09
N LYS A 37 -7.30 9.09 -12.61
CA LYS A 37 -8.39 10.08 -12.74
C LYS A 37 -8.79 10.65 -11.39
N ASN A 38 -8.82 9.82 -10.35
CA ASN A 38 -9.13 10.27 -8.99
C ASN A 38 -8.10 11.28 -8.49
N TYR A 39 -6.80 10.97 -8.56
CA TYR A 39 -5.75 11.91 -8.12
C TYR A 39 -5.67 13.17 -8.98
N ALA A 40 -5.77 13.04 -10.31
CA ALA A 40 -5.76 14.19 -11.21
C ALA A 40 -6.95 15.14 -10.96
N SER A 41 -8.08 14.63 -10.44
CA SER A 41 -9.22 15.48 -10.08
C SER A 41 -8.98 16.35 -8.84
N GLN A 42 -7.94 16.05 -8.07
CA GLN A 42 -7.57 16.72 -6.82
C GLN A 42 -6.34 17.63 -7.00
N ASP A 43 -5.89 17.84 -8.24
CA ASP A 43 -4.73 18.67 -8.56
C ASP A 43 -4.91 20.10 -8.03
N LEU A 44 -3.87 20.60 -7.36
CA LEU A 44 -3.87 21.94 -6.78
C LEU A 44 -3.52 23.01 -7.82
N GLU A 45 -4.29 24.09 -7.84
CA GLU A 45 -3.97 25.26 -8.66
C GLU A 45 -2.58 25.82 -8.31
N ASN A 46 -1.76 26.10 -9.32
CA ASN A 46 -0.38 26.58 -9.22
C ASN A 46 0.69 25.54 -8.83
N GLN A 47 0.37 24.26 -8.86
CA GLN A 47 1.34 23.18 -8.67
C GLN A 47 1.43 22.31 -9.93
N VAL A 48 2.43 21.42 -9.98
CA VAL A 48 2.51 20.41 -11.05
C VAL A 48 1.28 19.52 -10.94
N SER A 49 0.53 19.35 -12.03
CA SER A 49 -0.58 18.41 -12.10
C SER A 49 -0.07 16.97 -12.06
N THR A 50 -0.90 16.03 -11.60
CA THR A 50 -0.57 14.60 -11.60
C THR A 50 -0.20 14.11 -13.01
N LYS A 51 -0.87 14.64 -14.06
CA LYS A 51 -0.53 14.37 -15.46
C LYS A 51 0.86 14.85 -15.86
N GLU A 52 1.22 16.08 -15.49
CA GLU A 52 2.52 16.65 -15.82
C GLU A 52 3.64 15.96 -15.02
N ALA A 53 3.37 15.58 -13.76
CA ALA A 53 4.28 14.80 -12.94
C ALA A 53 4.55 13.41 -13.56
N LEU A 54 3.51 12.70 -14.00
CA LEU A 54 3.65 11.43 -14.72
C LEU A 54 4.49 11.58 -15.99
N ARG A 55 4.24 12.64 -16.78
CA ARG A 55 5.01 12.94 -17.99
C ARG A 55 6.49 13.11 -17.67
N GLN A 56 6.80 13.89 -16.63
CA GLN A 56 8.17 14.17 -16.21
C GLN A 56 8.89 12.91 -15.69
N ILE A 57 8.18 12.02 -14.97
CA ILE A 57 8.73 10.72 -14.55
C ILE A 57 9.10 9.86 -15.77
N ILE A 58 8.19 9.72 -16.73
CA ILE A 58 8.39 8.87 -17.93
C ILE A 58 9.49 9.42 -18.84
N HIS A 59 9.65 10.75 -18.93
CA HIS A 59 10.63 11.39 -19.82
C HIS A 59 11.93 11.83 -19.11
N GLY A 60 12.13 11.41 -17.85
CA GLY A 60 13.36 11.71 -17.11
C GLY A 60 13.61 13.21 -16.88
N GLU A 61 12.54 14.01 -16.80
CA GLU A 61 12.66 15.46 -16.67
C GLU A 61 12.88 15.91 -15.22
N PRO A 62 13.50 17.09 -15.00
CA PRO A 62 13.74 17.60 -13.65
C PRO A 62 12.46 17.82 -12.83
N TYR A 63 12.45 17.33 -11.60
CA TYR A 63 11.31 17.47 -10.69
C TYR A 63 11.25 18.82 -9.98
N LYS A 64 10.03 19.30 -9.73
CA LYS A 64 9.73 20.50 -8.96
C LYS A 64 9.44 20.14 -7.51
N LYS A 65 10.42 20.35 -6.63
CA LYS A 65 10.34 19.99 -5.19
C LYS A 65 9.09 20.53 -4.47
N HIS A 66 8.59 21.70 -4.84
CA HIS A 66 7.38 22.29 -4.22
C HIS A 66 6.07 21.58 -4.62
N SER A 67 6.12 20.65 -5.57
CA SER A 67 4.98 19.82 -6.00
C SER A 67 5.25 18.33 -5.77
N ALA A 68 5.99 18.00 -4.70
CA ALA A 68 6.41 16.63 -4.42
C ALA A 68 5.24 15.62 -4.42
N HIS A 69 4.13 15.94 -3.75
CA HIS A 69 2.93 15.09 -3.69
C HIS A 69 2.41 14.68 -5.08
N ALA A 70 2.47 15.56 -6.09
CA ALA A 70 2.00 15.23 -7.44
C ALA A 70 2.83 14.10 -8.09
N TYR A 71 4.13 14.06 -7.82
CA TYR A 71 5.01 12.97 -8.28
C TYR A 71 4.70 11.66 -7.57
N TRP A 72 4.37 11.71 -6.28
CA TRP A 72 3.99 10.53 -5.53
C TRP A 72 2.59 10.01 -5.92
N TYR A 73 1.63 10.88 -6.23
CA TYR A 73 0.33 10.46 -6.78
C TYR A 73 0.45 9.89 -8.20
N ALA A 74 1.34 10.45 -9.01
CA ALA A 74 1.71 9.84 -10.29
C ALA A 74 2.35 8.47 -10.09
N LEU A 75 3.22 8.30 -9.08
CA LEU A 75 3.81 7.00 -8.73
C LEU A 75 2.75 5.99 -8.28
N ILE A 76 1.79 6.38 -7.43
CA ILE A 76 0.67 5.51 -7.05
C ILE A 76 -0.11 5.07 -8.31
N SER A 77 -0.31 5.97 -9.27
CA SER A 77 -0.97 5.63 -10.54
C SER A 77 -0.17 4.64 -11.39
N ILE A 78 1.17 4.72 -11.37
CA ILE A 78 2.05 3.73 -12.02
C ILE A 78 1.87 2.36 -11.35
N PHE A 79 1.87 2.30 -10.02
CA PHE A 79 1.62 1.04 -9.28
C PHE A 79 0.21 0.50 -9.50
N ALA A 80 -0.80 1.35 -9.59
CA ALA A 80 -2.16 0.93 -9.89
C ALA A 80 -2.31 0.35 -11.31
N PHE A 81 -1.44 0.74 -12.25
CA PHE A 81 -1.44 0.21 -13.61
C PHE A 81 -0.59 -1.07 -13.76
N LEU A 82 0.62 -1.10 -13.16
CA LEU A 82 1.56 -2.21 -13.30
C LEU A 82 1.42 -3.29 -12.21
N GLY A 83 0.89 -2.92 -11.06
CA GLY A 83 0.69 -3.80 -9.92
C GLY A 83 -0.51 -4.73 -10.10
N GLN A 84 -0.59 -5.70 -9.20
CA GLN A 84 -1.69 -6.65 -9.11
C GLN A 84 -2.58 -6.29 -7.93
N GLN A 85 -3.88 -6.53 -8.12
CA GLN A 85 -4.86 -6.39 -7.04
C GLN A 85 -4.63 -7.49 -6.01
N LEU A 86 -4.55 -7.07 -4.75
CA LEU A 86 -4.40 -7.95 -3.61
C LEU A 86 -5.73 -8.68 -3.29
N PRO A 87 -5.67 -9.91 -2.73
CA PRO A 87 -6.87 -10.66 -2.34
C PRO A 87 -7.67 -9.92 -1.25
N TYR A 88 -6.98 -9.22 -0.35
CA TYR A 88 -7.59 -8.31 0.61
C TYR A 88 -7.29 -6.86 0.23
N ASN A 89 -8.33 -6.11 -0.13
CA ASN A 89 -8.24 -4.77 -0.69
C ASN A 89 -8.95 -3.70 0.17
N GLN A 90 -9.19 -4.00 1.45
CA GLN A 90 -9.67 -3.00 2.39
C GLN A 90 -8.47 -2.19 2.88
N ASP A 91 -8.68 -0.88 3.00
CA ASP A 91 -7.70 0.02 3.57
C ASP A 91 -7.60 -0.22 5.09
N ILE A 92 -6.40 -0.04 5.64
CA ILE A 92 -6.11 -0.18 7.07
C ILE A 92 -5.92 1.21 7.67
N GLU A 93 -6.66 1.57 8.71
CA GLU A 93 -6.51 2.87 9.38
C GLU A 93 -5.15 2.98 10.08
N LEU A 94 -4.37 4.01 9.73
CA LEU A 94 -3.09 4.32 10.38
C LEU A 94 -3.32 4.69 11.86
N ASP A 95 -2.38 4.26 12.70
CA ASP A 95 -2.41 4.38 14.16
C ASP A 95 -3.52 3.53 14.80
N ASN A 96 -4.80 3.88 14.62
CA ASN A 96 -5.90 3.23 15.32
C ASN A 96 -6.02 1.73 15.00
N GLU A 97 -6.27 1.36 13.74
CA GLU A 97 -6.40 -0.05 13.36
C GLU A 97 -5.06 -0.78 13.42
N THR A 98 -3.97 -0.13 13.01
CA THR A 98 -2.63 -0.75 13.08
C THR A 98 -2.22 -1.09 14.52
N GLU A 99 -2.47 -0.23 15.51
CA GLU A 99 -2.18 -0.52 16.92
C GLU A 99 -3.06 -1.65 17.47
N MET A 100 -4.32 -1.73 17.02
CA MET A 100 -5.18 -2.85 17.38
C MET A 100 -4.65 -4.17 16.79
N ILE A 101 -4.24 -4.17 15.52
CA ILE A 101 -3.62 -5.32 14.87
C ILE A 101 -2.38 -5.76 15.66
N ASP A 102 -1.47 -4.84 15.99
CA ASP A 102 -0.26 -5.12 16.77
C ASP A 102 -0.60 -5.73 18.15
N SER A 103 -1.63 -5.20 18.82
CA SER A 103 -2.08 -5.69 20.12
C SER A 103 -2.62 -7.13 20.04
N TYR A 104 -3.42 -7.45 19.03
CA TYR A 104 -3.99 -8.79 18.86
C TYR A 104 -2.97 -9.80 18.33
N LEU A 105 -2.08 -9.42 17.41
CA LEU A 105 -0.95 -10.25 16.98
C LEU A 105 -0.08 -10.66 18.17
N ARG A 106 0.20 -9.73 19.08
CA ARG A 106 0.98 -10.00 20.28
C ARG A 106 0.24 -10.87 21.29
N SER A 107 -0.98 -10.47 21.65
CA SER A 107 -1.71 -11.08 22.77
C SER A 107 -2.28 -12.46 22.44
N ASP A 108 -2.78 -12.66 21.22
CA ASP A 108 -3.43 -13.91 20.82
C ASP A 108 -2.52 -14.84 20.02
N PHE A 109 -1.50 -14.30 19.34
CA PHE A 109 -0.61 -15.10 18.47
C PHE A 109 0.86 -15.06 18.90
N GLY A 110 1.25 -14.24 19.87
CA GLY A 110 2.63 -14.15 20.35
C GLY A 110 3.60 -13.52 19.35
N ILE A 111 3.10 -12.75 18.38
CA ILE A 111 3.89 -12.11 17.33
C ILE A 111 4.11 -10.64 17.72
N GLU A 112 5.38 -10.25 17.92
CA GLU A 112 5.77 -8.87 18.21
C GLU A 112 6.11 -8.17 16.90
N THR A 113 5.25 -7.26 16.46
CA THR A 113 5.43 -6.48 15.24
C THR A 113 4.82 -5.09 15.39
N THR A 114 5.14 -4.22 14.44
CA THR A 114 4.54 -2.90 14.31
C THR A 114 4.08 -2.74 12.87
N VAL A 115 2.81 -3.02 12.60
CA VAL A 115 2.27 -3.13 11.25
C VAL A 115 2.40 -1.83 10.46
N ALA A 116 2.22 -0.68 11.09
CA ALA A 116 2.45 0.61 10.45
C ALA A 116 3.90 0.75 9.94
N GLU A 117 4.89 0.39 10.77
CA GLU A 117 6.30 0.42 10.39
C GLU A 117 6.64 -0.61 9.30
N VAL A 118 6.06 -1.81 9.38
CA VAL A 118 6.25 -2.86 8.38
C VAL A 118 5.73 -2.42 7.01
N LEU A 119 4.55 -1.78 6.97
CA LEU A 119 3.91 -1.34 5.73
C LEU A 119 4.50 -0.04 5.17
N LEU A 120 4.92 0.92 6.02
CA LEU A 120 5.25 2.28 5.58
C LEU A 120 6.74 2.64 5.65
N ASN A 121 7.63 1.66 5.85
CA ASN A 121 9.08 1.89 5.81
C ASN A 121 9.75 1.24 4.59
N ASN A 122 11.03 1.56 4.42
CA ASN A 122 11.94 0.92 3.45
C ASN A 122 11.53 1.07 1.99
N PHE A 123 10.74 2.08 1.65
CA PHE A 123 10.45 2.38 0.25
C PHE A 123 11.75 2.69 -0.50
N PRO A 124 11.98 2.09 -1.70
CA PRO A 124 13.20 2.32 -2.45
C PRO A 124 13.29 3.78 -2.91
N ASP A 125 14.51 4.33 -2.90
CA ASP A 125 14.75 5.63 -3.52
C ASP A 125 14.59 5.51 -5.05
N LEU A 126 13.59 6.21 -5.59
CA LEU A 126 13.31 6.31 -7.02
C LEU A 126 13.72 7.69 -7.59
N GLY A 127 14.43 8.51 -6.81
CA GLY A 127 14.85 9.86 -7.19
C GLY A 127 13.73 10.91 -7.14
N LEU A 128 12.55 10.57 -6.61
CA LEU A 128 11.45 11.50 -6.44
C LEU A 128 11.75 12.54 -5.36
N PRO A 129 11.19 13.76 -5.44
CA PRO A 129 11.32 14.73 -4.37
C PRO A 129 10.64 14.24 -3.09
N ASP A 130 11.30 14.48 -1.94
CA ASP A 130 10.73 14.18 -0.62
C ASP A 130 9.43 14.93 -0.39
N VAL A 131 8.46 14.24 0.21
CA VAL A 131 7.20 14.82 0.70
C VAL A 131 7.31 15.12 2.18
N ALA A 132 6.83 16.29 2.60
CA ALA A 132 6.91 16.72 3.99
C ALA A 132 5.87 16.05 4.90
N THR A 133 4.76 15.57 4.33
CA THR A 133 3.64 14.98 5.07
C THR A 133 3.13 13.72 4.39
N PHE A 134 2.47 13.86 3.24
CA PHE A 134 1.79 12.78 2.53
C PHE A 134 2.00 12.86 1.01
N PRO A 135 1.91 11.72 0.31
CA PRO A 135 1.67 10.37 0.86
C PRO A 135 2.90 9.77 1.56
N LEU A 136 2.69 8.95 2.59
CA LEU A 136 3.73 8.06 3.09
C LEU A 136 3.80 6.83 2.19
N ALA A 137 4.95 6.16 2.15
CA ALA A 137 5.12 4.97 1.33
C ALA A 137 6.09 3.98 1.98
N GLY A 138 5.82 2.69 1.81
CA GLY A 138 6.71 1.62 2.23
C GLY A 138 6.69 0.44 1.27
N ALA A 139 7.69 -0.41 1.40
CA ALA A 139 7.86 -1.57 0.55
C ALA A 139 8.42 -2.74 1.35
N ILE A 140 7.75 -3.89 1.23
CA ILE A 140 8.23 -5.17 1.74
C ILE A 140 8.79 -5.95 0.56
N SER A 141 10.10 -6.14 0.53
CA SER A 141 10.77 -6.91 -0.53
C SER A 141 10.39 -8.39 -0.49
N PRO A 142 10.56 -9.16 -1.59
CA PRO A 142 10.23 -10.58 -1.62
C PRO A 142 10.95 -11.40 -0.52
N LEU A 143 12.19 -11.01 -0.19
CA LEU A 143 12.93 -11.64 0.92
C LEU A 143 12.26 -11.38 2.28
N GLN A 144 11.83 -10.15 2.54
CA GLN A 144 11.13 -9.80 3.78
C GLN A 144 9.73 -10.43 3.82
N ILE A 145 9.04 -10.51 2.69
CA ILE A 145 7.75 -11.20 2.54
C ILE A 145 7.89 -12.68 2.94
N SER A 146 8.93 -13.38 2.48
CA SER A 146 9.16 -14.77 2.86
C SER A 146 9.34 -14.93 4.38
N LEU A 147 10.12 -14.05 5.00
CA LEU A 147 10.33 -14.09 6.46
C LEU A 147 9.05 -13.81 7.24
N LEU A 148 8.26 -12.83 6.77
CA LEU A 148 7.00 -12.46 7.41
C LEU A 148 5.91 -13.53 7.21
N SER A 149 5.88 -14.19 6.04
CA SER A 149 4.98 -15.32 5.78
C SER A 149 5.28 -16.49 6.74
N ASP A 150 6.57 -16.79 6.97
CA ASP A 150 6.98 -17.81 7.94
C ASP A 150 6.60 -17.44 9.38
N GLU A 151 6.71 -16.17 9.77
CA GLU A 151 6.31 -15.69 11.09
C GLU A 151 4.78 -15.79 11.28
N LEU A 152 4.01 -15.43 10.26
CA LEU A 152 2.55 -15.44 10.29
C LEU A 152 1.94 -16.83 10.06
N GLN A 153 2.71 -17.87 9.75
CA GLN A 153 2.20 -19.18 9.35
C GLN A 153 1.22 -19.80 10.38
N ASN A 154 1.40 -19.50 11.67
CA ASN A 154 0.58 -20.04 12.76
C ASN A 154 -0.68 -19.20 13.04
N VAL A 155 -0.85 -18.06 12.38
CA VAL A 155 -2.05 -17.22 12.47
C VAL A 155 -3.15 -17.87 11.63
N ILE A 156 -3.93 -18.73 12.28
CA ILE A 156 -5.03 -19.47 11.65
C ILE A 156 -6.36 -18.82 12.06
N LEU A 157 -6.92 -18.02 11.16
CA LEU A 157 -8.20 -17.34 11.32
C LEU A 157 -9.17 -17.78 10.23
N THR A 158 -10.32 -18.34 10.62
CA THR A 158 -11.37 -18.77 9.68
C THR A 158 -12.52 -17.76 9.65
N ASN A 159 -13.19 -17.63 8.50
CA ASN A 159 -14.37 -16.78 8.37
C ASN A 159 -15.45 -17.15 9.40
N SER A 160 -15.66 -18.45 9.65
CA SER A 160 -16.64 -18.91 10.64
C SER A 160 -16.33 -18.45 12.07
N GLN A 161 -15.05 -18.39 12.47
CA GLN A 161 -14.67 -17.86 13.79
C GLN A 161 -14.96 -16.36 13.89
N ILE A 162 -14.66 -15.60 12.83
CA ILE A 162 -14.91 -14.15 12.77
C ILE A 162 -16.42 -13.87 12.77
N ASP A 163 -17.20 -14.61 11.98
CA ASP A 163 -18.67 -14.50 11.91
C ASP A 163 -19.34 -14.77 13.26
N LEU A 164 -18.81 -15.72 14.04
CA LEU A 164 -19.31 -15.99 15.39
C LEU A 164 -19.09 -14.82 16.34
N LEU A 165 -17.94 -14.12 16.23
CA LEU A 165 -17.65 -12.93 17.04
C LEU A 165 -18.59 -11.78 16.67
N TRP A 166 -18.87 -11.58 15.39
CA TRP A 166 -19.85 -10.57 14.92
C TRP A 166 -21.26 -10.80 15.47
N GLN A 167 -21.63 -12.04 15.76
CA GLN A 167 -22.99 -12.39 16.22
C GLN A 167 -23.21 -12.19 17.72
N THR A 168 -22.16 -11.95 18.53
CA THR A 168 -22.31 -11.94 20.00
C THR A 168 -22.93 -10.66 20.56
N GLN A 169 -23.06 -9.59 19.75
CA GLN A 169 -23.55 -8.26 20.14
C GLN A 169 -22.79 -7.63 21.33
N LYS A 170 -21.55 -8.05 21.56
CA LYS A 170 -20.65 -7.44 22.54
C LYS A 170 -19.63 -6.60 21.79
N GLU A 171 -19.55 -5.32 22.15
CA GLU A 171 -18.61 -4.37 21.56
C GLU A 171 -17.18 -4.91 21.46
N LYS A 172 -16.68 -5.55 22.53
CA LYS A 172 -15.34 -6.16 22.54
C LYS A 172 -15.17 -7.27 21.49
N ASP A 173 -16.19 -8.10 21.30
CA ASP A 173 -16.13 -9.19 20.32
C ASP A 173 -16.27 -8.64 18.89
N GLU A 174 -17.06 -7.59 18.69
CA GLU A 174 -17.14 -6.87 17.41
C GLU A 174 -15.79 -6.22 17.04
N THR A 175 -15.13 -5.53 17.97
CA THR A 175 -13.77 -5.02 17.75
C THR A 175 -12.80 -6.15 17.44
N LYS A 176 -12.89 -7.27 18.15
CA LYS A 176 -12.04 -8.44 17.89
C LYS A 176 -12.29 -9.03 16.51
N ALA A 177 -13.55 -9.12 16.09
CA ALA A 177 -13.94 -9.61 14.77
C ALA A 177 -13.41 -8.71 13.65
N PHE A 178 -13.50 -7.39 13.83
CA PHE A 178 -12.92 -6.39 12.94
C PHE A 178 -11.41 -6.63 12.76
N VAL A 179 -10.66 -6.62 13.87
CA VAL A 179 -9.20 -6.75 13.82
C VAL A 179 -8.76 -8.11 13.30
N TYR A 180 -9.47 -9.19 13.65
CA TYR A 180 -9.18 -10.53 13.10
C TYR A 180 -9.39 -10.59 11.59
N ASN A 181 -10.40 -9.88 11.06
CA ASN A 181 -10.58 -9.79 9.62
C ASN A 181 -9.39 -9.07 8.96
N SER A 182 -8.92 -7.97 9.55
CA SER A 182 -7.74 -7.24 9.06
C SER A 182 -6.45 -8.04 9.16
N ILE A 183 -6.20 -8.74 10.27
CA ILE A 183 -5.05 -9.66 10.42
C ILE A 183 -5.09 -10.75 9.36
N LYS A 184 -6.25 -11.37 9.17
CA LYS A 184 -6.44 -12.39 8.14
C LYS A 184 -6.15 -11.84 6.75
N GLY A 185 -6.68 -10.67 6.43
CA GLY A 185 -6.47 -9.99 5.16
C GLY A 185 -5.01 -9.59 4.91
N PHE A 186 -4.35 -9.04 5.93
CA PHE A 186 -2.92 -8.74 5.89
C PHE A 186 -2.10 -10.00 5.59
N LYS A 187 -2.36 -11.10 6.29
CA LYS A 187 -1.72 -12.39 6.03
C LYS A 187 -1.98 -12.90 4.61
N GLU A 188 -3.23 -12.84 4.13
CA GLU A 188 -3.59 -13.24 2.76
C GLU A 188 -2.80 -12.44 1.71
N ASN A 189 -2.55 -11.15 1.96
CA ASN A 189 -1.73 -10.31 1.09
C ASN A 189 -0.24 -10.69 1.14
N ILE A 190 0.31 -10.98 2.33
CA ILE A 190 1.70 -11.46 2.45
C ILE A 190 1.87 -12.79 1.70
N ASP A 191 0.97 -13.74 1.91
CA ASP A 191 1.03 -15.05 1.26
C ASP A 191 0.91 -14.92 -0.26
N PHE A 192 -0.01 -14.08 -0.76
CA PHE A 192 -0.15 -13.81 -2.19
C PHE A 192 1.14 -13.26 -2.79
N CYS A 193 1.77 -12.28 -2.15
CA CYS A 193 3.05 -11.75 -2.60
C CYS A 193 4.16 -12.81 -2.57
N ASN A 194 4.18 -13.67 -1.54
CA ASN A 194 5.16 -14.74 -1.39
C ASN A 194 5.03 -15.79 -2.52
N GLU A 195 3.81 -16.25 -2.79
CA GLU A 195 3.51 -17.23 -3.84
C GLU A 195 3.85 -16.73 -5.25
N ASN A 196 3.70 -15.42 -5.48
CA ASN A 196 3.95 -14.79 -6.78
C ASN A 196 5.34 -14.14 -6.88
N ASN A 197 6.17 -14.21 -5.83
CA ASN A 197 7.47 -13.55 -5.75
C ASN A 197 7.41 -12.04 -6.09
N LEU A 198 6.45 -11.34 -5.49
CA LEU A 198 6.21 -9.90 -5.64
C LEU A 198 6.53 -9.16 -4.34
N SER A 199 6.81 -7.86 -4.45
CA SER A 199 6.85 -6.97 -3.29
C SER A 199 5.45 -6.55 -2.89
N LEU A 200 5.22 -6.32 -1.60
CA LEU A 200 4.04 -5.57 -1.13
C LEU A 200 4.43 -4.09 -1.05
N ILE A 201 3.70 -3.25 -1.77
CA ILE A 201 3.94 -1.81 -1.84
C ILE A 201 2.76 -1.11 -1.21
N SER A 202 3.02 -0.28 -0.21
CA SER A 202 1.96 0.40 0.54
C SER A 202 2.13 1.90 0.48
N PHE A 203 1.00 2.59 0.46
CA PHE A 203 0.92 4.05 0.53
C PHE A 203 -0.09 4.45 1.59
N CYS A 204 0.09 5.64 2.16
CA CYS A 204 -0.86 6.22 3.11
C CYS A 204 -1.11 7.69 2.78
N HIS A 205 -2.36 8.12 2.84
CA HIS A 205 -2.83 9.50 2.64
C HIS A 205 -4.26 9.68 3.14
#